data_AF-A0A0M1J984-F1
#
_entry.id   AF-A0A0M1J984-F1
#
_cell.length_a   1.000
_cell.length_b   1.000
_cell.length_c   1.000
_cell.angle_alpha   90.00
_cell.angle_beta   90.00
_cell.angle_gamma   90.00
#
_symmetry.space_group_name_H-M   'P 1'
#
loop_
_entity.id
_entity.type
_entity.pdbx_description
1 polymer ?
#
loop_
_entity_poly.entity_id
_entity_poly.type
_entity_poly.pdbx_seq_one_letter_code
_entity_poly.pdbx_strand_id
1 'polypeptide(L)'
;YVWWSQEQLCIATYLGYLIFNDQHYLNIARSIVNFWLGCFLSTHGGVHDTIDHIGNPTLPLMGRWLKNSYHEIEFAYYIACFEAIINKTYINLYFAPSYKGNYIEALPDIGIVKWLIIDNKTLPDAIKLVTFKPKL
;
A
#
# COMPACT_ATOMS: atom_id res chain seq x y z
N TYR A 1 3.60 16.24 -11.86
CA TYR A 1 3.32 15.56 -10.58
C TYR A 1 4.41 14.53 -10.29
N VAL A 2 4.82 14.38 -9.03
CA VAL A 2 5.88 13.43 -8.61
C VAL A 2 5.28 12.15 -8.06
N TRP A 3 5.86 10.99 -8.38
CA TRP A 3 5.27 9.67 -8.11
C TRP A 3 4.94 9.45 -6.62
N TRP A 4 5.91 9.71 -5.74
CA TRP A 4 5.79 9.42 -4.31
C TRP A 4 4.66 10.21 -3.65
N SER A 5 4.38 11.43 -4.13
CA SER A 5 3.29 12.24 -3.57
C SER A 5 1.92 11.60 -3.80
N GLN A 6 1.74 10.92 -4.94
CA GLN A 6 0.49 10.24 -5.28
C GLN A 6 0.34 8.95 -4.47
N GLU A 7 1.44 8.20 -4.30
CA GLU A 7 1.48 6.98 -3.48
C GLU A 7 1.12 7.29 -2.02
N GLN A 8 1.75 8.32 -1.42
CA GLN A 8 1.48 8.71 -0.04
C GLN A 8 0.06 9.27 0.15
N LEU A 9 -0.46 10.05 -0.80
CA LEU A 9 -1.84 10.53 -0.75
C LEU A 9 -2.85 9.38 -0.82
N CYS A 10 -2.58 8.37 -1.65
CA CYS A 10 -3.43 7.19 -1.75
C CYS A 10 -3.44 6.38 -0.44
N ILE A 11 -2.27 6.16 0.18
CA ILE A 11 -2.16 5.51 1.49
C ILE A 11 -2.96 6.28 2.54
N ALA A 12 -2.78 7.60 2.61
CA ALA A 12 -3.48 8.45 3.57
C ALA A 12 -5.00 8.40 3.41
N THR A 13 -5.51 8.31 2.17
CA THR A 13 -6.95 8.25 1.89
C THR A 13 -7.53 6.86 2.18
N TYR A 14 -6.83 5.76 1.92
CA TYR A 14 -7.24 4.45 2.43
C TYR A 14 -7.31 4.43 3.96
N LEU A 15 -6.30 4.99 4.64
CA LEU A 15 -6.29 5.09 6.09
C LEU A 15 -7.47 5.94 6.59
N GLY A 16 -7.77 7.06 5.91
CA GLY A 16 -8.95 7.87 6.20
C GLY A 16 -10.25 7.07 6.16
N TYR A 17 -10.43 6.21 5.15
CA TYR A 17 -11.58 5.29 5.11
C TYR A 17 -11.58 4.34 6.31
N LEU A 18 -10.45 3.74 6.67
CA LEU A 18 -10.38 2.79 7.79
C LEU A 18 -10.64 3.46 9.16
N ILE A 19 -10.27 4.73 9.33
CA ILE A 19 -10.47 5.47 10.58
C ILE A 19 -11.90 6.01 10.68
N PHE A 20 -12.39 6.65 9.62
CA PHE A 20 -13.66 7.39 9.66
C PHE A 20 -14.85 6.59 9.12
N ASN A 21 -14.59 5.45 8.46
CA ASN A 21 -15.59 4.64 7.78
C ASN A 21 -16.44 5.45 6.78
N ASP A 22 -15.84 6.47 6.16
CA ASP A 22 -16.49 7.35 5.18
C ASP A 22 -16.05 6.97 3.75
N GLN A 23 -17.02 6.52 2.96
CA GLN A 23 -16.85 6.05 1.59
C GLN A 23 -16.21 7.10 0.67
N HIS A 24 -16.32 8.39 0.97
CA HIS A 24 -15.67 9.45 0.20
C HIS A 24 -14.15 9.24 0.12
N TYR A 25 -13.51 8.87 1.24
CA TYR A 25 -12.08 8.61 1.28
C TYR A 25 -11.67 7.40 0.41
N LEU A 26 -12.45 6.32 0.45
CA LEU A 26 -12.18 5.13 -0.37
C LEU A 26 -12.35 5.42 -1.87
N ASN A 27 -13.33 6.27 -2.23
CA ASN A 27 -13.53 6.69 -3.60
C ASN A 27 -12.35 7.55 -4.11
N ILE A 28 -11.83 8.45 -3.27
CA ILE A 28 -10.62 9.22 -3.61
C ILE A 28 -9.43 8.27 -3.79
N ALA A 29 -9.21 7.35 -2.84
CA ALA A 29 -8.08 6.44 -2.89
C ALA A 29 -8.07 5.59 -4.17
N ARG A 30 -9.22 5.00 -4.53
CA ARG A 30 -9.40 4.24 -5.78
C ARG A 30 -9.19 5.09 -7.03
N SER A 31 -9.62 6.36 -7.00
CA SER A 31 -9.38 7.29 -8.11
C SER A 31 -7.88 7.58 -8.28
N ILE A 32 -7.14 7.72 -7.18
CA ILE A 32 -5.68 7.91 -7.21
C ILE A 32 -4.99 6.65 -7.74
N VAL A 33 -5.39 5.44 -7.33
CA VAL A 33 -4.83 4.19 -7.87
C VAL A 33 -4.99 4.14 -9.39
N ASN A 34 -6.18 4.43 -9.90
CA ASN A 34 -6.44 4.41 -11.34
C ASN A 34 -5.59 5.43 -12.10
N PHE A 35 -5.48 6.66 -11.56
CA PHE A 35 -4.61 7.69 -12.13
C PHE A 35 -3.14 7.26 -12.10
N TRP A 36 -2.68 6.70 -10.98
CA TRP A 36 -1.30 6.26 -10.81
C TRP A 36 -0.94 5.15 -11.79
N LEU A 37 -1.79 4.12 -11.92
CA LEU A 37 -1.60 3.03 -12.87
C LEU A 37 -1.60 3.52 -14.32
N GLY A 38 -2.43 4.51 -14.66
CA GLY A 38 -2.55 5.03 -16.02
C GLY A 38 -1.41 5.97 -16.44
N CYS A 39 -0.83 6.71 -15.49
CA CYS A 39 0.14 7.77 -15.82
C CYS A 39 1.58 7.47 -15.40
N PHE A 40 1.77 6.76 -14.28
CA PHE A 40 3.11 6.55 -13.73
C PHE A 40 3.71 5.19 -14.07
N LEU A 41 2.89 4.17 -14.37
CA LEU A 41 3.41 2.84 -14.66
C LEU A 41 4.02 2.77 -16.07
N SER A 42 5.27 2.33 -16.15
CA SER A 42 5.98 2.16 -17.43
C SER A 42 5.67 0.80 -18.06
N THR A 43 5.57 0.77 -19.40
CA THR A 43 5.44 -0.47 -20.18
C THR A 43 6.69 -1.36 -20.10
N HIS A 44 7.83 -0.80 -19.74
CA HIS A 44 9.11 -1.52 -19.56
C HIS A 44 9.33 -1.98 -18.11
N GLY A 45 8.31 -1.83 -17.26
CA GLY A 45 8.45 -2.01 -15.82
C GLY A 45 8.98 -0.75 -15.12
N GLY A 46 8.77 -0.71 -13.81
CA GLY A 46 9.08 0.44 -12.96
C GLY A 46 8.06 1.58 -13.08
N VAL A 47 8.31 2.63 -12.32
CA VAL A 47 7.40 3.78 -12.18
C VAL A 47 8.14 5.04 -12.63
N HIS A 48 7.52 5.86 -13.45
CA HIS A 48 8.10 7.14 -13.87
C HIS A 48 8.29 8.06 -12.65
N ASP A 49 9.41 8.77 -12.57
CA ASP A 49 9.66 9.72 -11.49
C ASP A 49 8.65 10.88 -11.49
N THR A 50 8.45 11.49 -12.65
CA THR A 50 7.62 12.69 -12.79
C THR A 50 6.82 12.61 -14.08
N ILE A 51 5.56 13.02 -14.00
CA ILE A 51 4.65 13.23 -15.14
C ILE A 51 4.29 14.70 -15.29
N ASP A 52 3.88 15.12 -16.48
CA ASP A 52 3.32 16.44 -16.75
C ASP A 52 1.86 16.54 -16.25
N HIS A 53 1.18 17.63 -16.61
CA HIS A 53 -0.18 17.90 -16.15
C HIS A 53 -1.26 17.07 -16.85
N ILE A 54 -0.93 16.39 -17.95
CA ILE A 54 -1.84 15.53 -18.71
C ILE A 54 -1.50 14.03 -18.58
N GLY A 55 -0.46 13.70 -17.82
CA GLY A 55 -0.12 12.31 -17.48
C GLY A 55 1.06 11.72 -18.25
N ASN A 56 1.78 12.50 -19.06
CA ASN A 56 2.95 11.97 -19.78
C ASN A 56 4.20 12.03 -18.91
N PRO A 57 5.08 11.01 -18.96
CA PRO A 57 6.38 11.08 -18.32
C PRO A 57 7.20 12.27 -18.81
N THR A 58 7.70 13.11 -17.90
CA THR A 58 8.57 14.24 -18.29
C THR A 58 9.97 13.77 -18.68
N LEU A 59 10.39 12.63 -18.12
CA LEU A 59 11.66 11.96 -18.41
C LEU A 59 11.46 10.44 -18.38
N PRO A 60 12.16 9.66 -19.23
CA PRO A 60 12.09 8.19 -19.23
C PRO A 60 12.96 7.60 -18.11
N LEU A 61 12.90 8.17 -16.90
CA LEU A 61 13.67 7.74 -15.74
C LEU A 61 12.75 7.04 -14.75
N MET A 62 13.10 5.79 -14.41
CA MET A 62 12.39 4.99 -13.41
C MET A 62 13.17 4.92 -12.09
N GLY A 63 14.41 5.41 -12.06
CA GLY A 63 15.24 5.46 -10.86
C GLY A 63 16.28 6.57 -10.95
N ARG A 64 16.64 7.13 -9.80
CA ARG A 64 17.72 8.12 -9.64
C ARG A 64 18.22 8.11 -8.20
N TRP A 65 19.22 8.93 -7.89
CA TRP A 65 19.79 9.03 -6.54
C TRP A 65 18.78 9.34 -5.42
N LEU A 66 17.63 9.96 -5.73
CA LEU A 66 16.49 10.17 -4.82
C LEU A 66 15.29 9.25 -5.05
N LYS A 67 15.35 8.36 -6.05
CA LYS A 67 14.24 7.47 -6.41
C LYS A 67 14.74 6.06 -6.58
N ASN A 68 14.30 5.20 -5.69
CA ASN A 68 14.37 3.77 -5.85
C ASN A 68 12.98 3.19 -5.56
N SER A 69 12.79 1.88 -5.75
CA SER A 69 11.49 1.21 -5.60
C SER A 69 10.95 1.13 -4.17
N TYR A 70 11.49 1.91 -3.21
CA TYR A 70 11.02 1.92 -1.83
C TYR A 70 9.54 2.30 -1.74
N HIS A 71 9.15 3.49 -2.21
CA HIS A 71 7.75 3.92 -2.10
C HIS A 71 6.82 3.07 -2.97
N GLU A 72 7.30 2.53 -4.09
CA GLU A 72 6.51 1.67 -4.98
C GLU A 72 6.14 0.34 -4.28
N ILE A 73 7.12 -0.28 -3.62
CA ILE A 73 6.93 -1.53 -2.87
C ILE A 73 6.08 -1.26 -1.62
N GLU A 74 6.36 -0.17 -0.91
CA GLU A 74 5.59 0.29 0.24
C GLU A 74 4.11 0.50 -0.12
N PHE A 75 3.87 1.20 -1.24
CA PHE A 75 2.54 1.49 -1.75
C PHE A 75 1.79 0.21 -2.09
N ALA A 76 2.39 -0.69 -2.88
CA ALA A 76 1.77 -1.96 -3.22
C ALA A 76 1.45 -2.80 -1.97
N TYR A 77 2.35 -2.83 -0.98
CA TYR A 77 2.14 -3.55 0.27
C TYR A 77 0.94 -2.99 1.05
N TYR A 78 0.86 -1.68 1.25
CA TYR A 78 -0.25 -1.08 2.02
C TYR A 78 -1.58 -1.22 1.32
N ILE A 79 -1.64 -0.99 0.00
CA ILE A 79 -2.89 -1.14 -0.75
C ILE A 79 -3.39 -2.56 -0.67
N ALA A 80 -2.51 -3.55 -0.81
CA ALA A 80 -2.89 -4.95 -0.69
C ALA A 80 -3.39 -5.29 0.73
N CYS A 81 -2.74 -4.76 1.78
CA CYS A 81 -3.21 -4.92 3.15
C CYS A 81 -4.58 -4.26 3.37
N PHE A 82 -4.75 -3.00 2.95
CA PHE A 82 -5.98 -2.25 3.14
C PHE A 82 -7.15 -2.89 2.37
N GLU A 83 -6.96 -3.28 1.11
CA GLU A 83 -8.01 -3.97 0.36
C GLU A 83 -8.36 -5.33 0.99
N ALA A 84 -7.38 -6.09 1.50
CA ALA A 84 -7.66 -7.34 2.22
C ALA A 84 -8.51 -7.10 3.48
N ILE A 85 -8.18 -6.06 4.24
CA ILE A 85 -8.95 -5.64 5.42
C ILE A 85 -10.38 -5.26 5.03
N ILE A 86 -10.53 -4.37 4.05
CA ILE A 86 -11.83 -3.80 3.63
C ILE A 86 -12.74 -4.91 3.11
N ASN A 87 -12.21 -5.78 2.26
CA ASN A 87 -12.96 -6.87 1.63
C ASN A 87 -13.05 -8.12 2.51
N LYS A 88 -12.38 -8.13 3.67
CA LYS A 88 -12.30 -9.28 4.60
C LYS A 88 -11.75 -10.53 3.90
N THR A 89 -10.70 -10.35 3.09
CA THR A 89 -10.04 -11.44 2.35
C THR A 89 -8.66 -11.74 2.91
N TYR A 90 -8.09 -12.87 2.48
CA TYR A 90 -6.74 -13.28 2.85
C TYR A 90 -5.71 -12.63 1.92
N ILE A 91 -4.53 -12.32 2.47
CA ILE A 91 -3.36 -11.87 1.71
C ILE A 91 -2.13 -12.69 2.10
N ASN A 92 -1.29 -12.99 1.12
CA ASN A 92 0.04 -13.56 1.35
C ASN A 92 1.04 -12.43 1.49
N LEU A 93 1.71 -12.33 2.65
CA LEU A 93 2.79 -11.37 2.88
C LEU A 93 4.13 -12.08 2.78
N TYR A 94 5.00 -11.59 1.91
CA TYR A 94 6.35 -12.14 1.69
C TYR A 94 7.39 -11.57 2.66
N PHE A 95 7.02 -10.56 3.42
CA PHE A 95 7.80 -9.97 4.50
C PHE A 95 6.88 -9.82 5.71
N ALA A 96 7.23 -10.53 6.77
CA ALA A 96 6.49 -10.53 8.00
C ALA A 96 6.86 -9.28 8.83
N PRO A 97 5.91 -8.42 9.19
CA PRO A 97 6.19 -7.39 10.17
C PRO A 97 6.58 -8.00 11.52
N SER A 98 7.35 -7.26 12.32
CA SER A 98 7.65 -7.68 13.69
C SER A 98 6.35 -7.87 14.49
N TYR A 99 6.21 -9.01 15.15
CA TYR A 99 5.05 -9.34 15.96
C TYR A 99 5.43 -9.36 17.45
N LYS A 100 4.57 -8.80 18.30
CA LYS A 100 4.58 -9.08 19.74
C LYS A 100 3.23 -9.66 20.14
N GLY A 101 3.22 -10.92 20.58
CA GLY A 101 1.98 -11.61 20.95
C GLY A 101 1.05 -11.83 19.74
N ASN A 102 -0.21 -11.40 19.84
CA ASN A 102 -1.26 -11.66 18.83
C ASN A 102 -1.57 -10.44 17.93
N TYR A 103 -0.64 -9.50 17.79
CA TYR A 103 -0.82 -8.31 16.95
C TYR A 103 0.45 -7.93 16.18
N ILE A 104 0.26 -7.23 15.07
CA ILE A 104 1.33 -6.62 14.28
C ILE A 104 1.73 -5.30 14.93
N GLU A 105 3.01 -5.17 15.29
CA GLU A 105 3.67 -3.88 15.56
C GLU A 105 4.48 -3.48 14.32
N ALA A 106 3.80 -3.25 13.20
CA ALA A 106 4.44 -2.59 12.08
C ALA A 106 3.41 -1.77 11.32
N LEU A 107 3.60 -0.46 11.44
CA LEU A 107 3.25 0.52 10.44
C LEU A 107 4.52 1.36 10.23
N PRO A 108 4.65 2.09 9.11
CA PRO A 108 5.62 3.16 8.99
C PRO A 108 4.99 4.40 9.62
N ASP A 109 5.43 4.80 10.79
CA ASP A 109 5.24 6.14 11.40
C ASP A 109 3.83 6.78 11.48
N ILE A 110 2.75 6.17 10.99
CA ILE A 110 1.40 6.75 10.92
C ILE A 110 0.40 5.80 11.59
N GLY A 111 0.39 5.83 12.92
CA GLY A 111 -0.77 5.50 13.76
C GLY A 111 -1.12 4.01 13.91
N ILE A 112 -0.81 3.44 15.08
CA ILE A 112 -1.10 2.05 15.47
C ILE A 112 -2.59 1.70 15.27
N VAL A 113 -2.93 1.05 14.16
CA VAL A 113 -4.14 0.23 14.10
C VAL A 113 -3.79 -1.15 14.65
N LYS A 114 -4.39 -1.53 15.78
CA LYS A 114 -4.16 -2.85 16.40
C LYS A 114 -4.96 -3.89 15.63
N TRP A 115 -4.28 -4.65 14.77
CA TRP A 115 -4.87 -5.80 14.10
C TRP A 115 -4.73 -7.04 14.97
N LEU A 116 -5.85 -7.68 15.31
CA LEU A 116 -5.84 -8.99 15.98
C LEU A 116 -5.50 -10.06 14.95
N ILE A 117 -4.48 -10.86 15.22
CA ILE A 117 -4.17 -12.06 14.46
C ILE A 117 -5.13 -13.15 14.88
N ILE A 118 -5.99 -13.59 13.96
CA ILE A 118 -6.97 -14.65 14.20
C ILE A 118 -6.40 -16.03 13.82
N ASP A 119 -5.52 -16.06 12.82
CA ASP A 119 -4.82 -17.26 12.39
C ASP A 119 -3.42 -16.88 11.88
N ASN A 120 -2.43 -17.72 12.20
CA ASN A 120 -1.04 -17.57 11.78
C ASN A 120 -0.47 -18.94 11.44
N LYS A 121 -0.59 -19.31 10.17
CA LYS A 121 -0.04 -20.56 9.64
C LYS A 121 1.30 -20.33 8.99
N THR A 122 2.25 -21.21 9.31
CA THR A 122 3.51 -21.30 8.57
C THR A 122 3.33 -22.37 7.50
N LEU A 123 3.44 -21.97 6.24
CA LEU A 123 3.43 -22.87 5.10
C LEU A 123 4.84 -23.45 4.88
N PRO A 124 4.99 -24.48 4.02
CA PRO A 124 6.29 -24.87 3.50
C PRO A 124 7.06 -23.64 2.97
N ASP A 125 8.39 -23.67 3.06
CA ASP A 125 9.28 -22.57 2.64
C ASP A 125 9.21 -21.30 3.50
N ALA A 126 8.78 -21.42 4.76
CA ALA A 126 8.72 -20.34 5.76
C ALA A 126 7.76 -19.17 5.42
N ILE A 127 6.87 -19.35 4.46
CA ILE A 127 5.83 -18.38 4.10
C ILE A 127 4.80 -18.31 5.25
N LYS A 128 4.39 -17.10 5.62
CA LYS A 128 3.37 -16.85 6.67
C LYS A 128 2.03 -16.50 6.03
N LEU A 129 1.00 -17.28 6.34
CA LEU A 129 -0.40 -16.94 6.07
C LEU A 129 -1.00 -16.38 7.35
N VAL A 130 -1.40 -15.11 7.31
CA VAL A 130 -1.90 -14.39 8.50
C VAL A 130 -3.29 -13.83 8.24
N THR A 131 -4.21 -14.07 9.18
CA THR A 131 -5.59 -13.56 9.14
C THR A 131 -5.75 -12.44 10.14
N PHE A 132 -6.30 -11.30 9.70
CA PHE A 132 -6.46 -10.12 10.54
C PHE A 132 -7.93 -9.83 10.84
N LYS A 133 -8.21 -9.40 12.08
CA LYS A 133 -9.44 -8.67 12.44
C LYS A 133 -9.07 -7.24 12.85
N PRO A 134 -9.74 -6.20 12.33
CA PRO A 134 -9.68 -4.89 12.97
C PRO A 134 -10.13 -5.01 14.43
N LYS A 135 -9.33 -4.49 15.36
CA LYS A 135 -9.80 -4.22 16.73
C LYS A 135 -10.34 -2.80 16.74
N LEU A 136 -11.67 -2.67 16.70
CA LEU A 136 -12.37 -1.42 17.04
C LEU A 136 -12.08 -1.07 18.51
#